data_AF-A0AAJ7E2I5-F1
#
_entry.id   AF-A0AAJ7E2I5-F1
#
_cell.length_a   1.000
_cell.length_b   1.000
_cell.length_c   1.000
_cell.angle_alpha   90.00
_cell.angle_beta   90.00
_cell.angle_gamma   90.00
#
_symmetry.space_group_name_H-M   'P 1'
#
loop_
_entity.id
_entity.type
_entity.pdbx_description
1 polymer ?
#
loop_
_entity_poly.entity_id
_entity_poly.type
_entity_poly.pdbx_seq_one_letter_code
_entity_poly.pdbx_strand_id
1 'polypeptide(L)'
;MEIDSILDDDDLDIQILEVKNKKENAPVETKPIIKKSTLKINPVEEHLLKQLHCVHNQIEQAKNNIELIEAVTETTLDNLTAQSSYREDVSSESDNDLYSSTGELYIKEKKNKFYKKRRVLLVQDLWQRVFDNKWIIGLLVESTTS
;
A
#
# COMPACT_ATOMS: atom_id res chain seq x y z
N MET A 1 -18.27 31.86 36.36
CA MET A 1 -18.55 32.51 35.07
C MET A 1 -19.24 31.44 34.25
N GLU A 2 -20.57 31.45 34.35
CA GLU A 2 -21.50 30.55 33.66
C GLU A 2 -21.54 30.95 32.19
N ILE A 3 -21.65 29.97 31.29
CA ILE A 3 -22.07 30.22 29.92
C ILE A 3 -23.20 29.25 29.67
N ASP A 4 -24.40 29.81 29.71
CA ASP A 4 -25.66 29.14 29.46
C ASP A 4 -25.80 28.68 28.01
N SER A 5 -26.56 27.60 27.89
CA SER A 5 -27.12 26.96 26.71
C SER A 5 -27.84 27.93 25.76
N ILE A 6 -27.56 27.83 24.46
CA ILE A 6 -28.53 28.12 23.39
C ILE A 6 -28.50 26.91 22.44
N LEU A 7 -29.32 25.92 22.77
CA LEU A 7 -30.10 25.18 21.79
C LEU A 7 -31.37 26.02 21.62
N ASP A 8 -31.74 26.35 20.39
CA ASP A 8 -33.13 26.47 19.92
C ASP A 8 -33.08 26.84 18.44
N ASP A 9 -33.63 25.95 17.61
CA ASP A 9 -34.31 26.16 16.32
C ASP A 9 -34.15 24.91 15.43
N ASP A 10 -34.67 23.79 15.95
CA ASP A 10 -35.47 22.90 15.11
C ASP A 10 -36.64 23.75 14.59
N ASP A 11 -36.65 24.07 13.30
CA ASP A 11 -37.85 24.31 12.46
C ASP A 11 -37.47 25.08 11.19
N LEU A 12 -36.94 24.37 10.19
CA LEU A 12 -37.05 24.81 8.80
C LEU A 12 -37.65 23.67 7.97
N ASP A 13 -38.95 23.47 8.20
CA ASP A 13 -39.85 22.77 7.30
C ASP A 13 -39.73 23.38 5.88
N ILE A 14 -39.03 22.67 5.00
CA ILE A 14 -39.01 22.98 3.58
C ILE A 14 -40.42 22.72 3.04
N GLN A 15 -41.22 23.79 2.92
CA GLN A 15 -42.51 23.75 2.23
C GLN A 15 -42.27 23.49 0.74
N ILE A 16 -42.45 22.24 0.32
CA ILE A 16 -42.56 21.89 -1.09
C ILE A 16 -43.85 22.53 -1.61
N LEU A 17 -43.70 23.59 -2.40
CA LEU A 17 -44.82 24.23 -3.11
C LEU A 17 -45.46 23.23 -4.09
N GLU A 18 -46.59 22.66 -3.68
CA GLU A 18 -47.50 21.93 -4.57
C GLU A 18 -48.07 22.89 -5.62
N VAL A 19 -47.51 22.84 -6.84
CA VAL A 19 -48.10 23.52 -8.00
C VAL A 19 -49.32 22.72 -8.45
N LYS A 20 -50.50 23.13 -7.99
CA LYS A 20 -51.81 22.64 -8.47
C LYS A 20 -52.03 23.05 -9.93
N ASN A 21 -51.77 22.15 -10.87
CA ASN A 21 -52.34 22.24 -12.21
C ASN A 21 -53.68 21.50 -12.24
N LYS A 22 -54.77 22.26 -12.03
CA LYS A 22 -56.13 21.79 -12.29
C LYS A 22 -56.44 21.97 -13.78
N LYS A 23 -56.72 20.86 -14.47
CA LYS A 23 -57.81 20.75 -15.47
C LYS A 23 -58.15 19.27 -15.68
N GLU A 24 -59.36 18.91 -15.28
CA GLU A 24 -60.03 17.64 -15.57
C GLU A 24 -60.28 17.47 -17.08
N ASN A 25 -60.04 16.26 -17.60
CA ASN A 25 -61.02 15.48 -18.36
C ASN A 25 -60.48 14.05 -18.59
N ALA A 26 -61.41 13.08 -18.54
CA ALA A 26 -61.19 11.65 -18.35
C ALA A 26 -60.78 10.87 -19.64
N PRO A 27 -60.71 9.51 -19.62
CA PRO A 27 -59.52 8.72 -19.93
C PRO A 27 -59.46 8.23 -21.38
N VAL A 28 -58.28 8.32 -22.00
CA VAL A 28 -57.99 7.59 -23.24
C VAL A 28 -56.65 6.87 -23.07
N GLU A 29 -56.72 5.54 -23.00
CA GLU A 29 -55.56 4.65 -23.07
C GLU A 29 -54.76 4.92 -24.35
N THR A 30 -53.67 5.65 -24.20
CA THR A 30 -52.60 5.68 -25.21
C THR A 30 -51.29 5.48 -24.46
N LYS A 31 -50.64 4.36 -24.77
CA LYS A 31 -49.34 3.93 -24.24
C LYS A 31 -48.39 5.13 -24.18
N PRO A 32 -47.68 5.38 -23.06
CA PRO A 32 -46.71 6.45 -23.04
C PRO A 32 -45.55 6.01 -23.93
N ILE A 33 -45.50 6.57 -25.13
CA ILE A 33 -44.25 6.67 -25.87
C ILE A 33 -43.38 7.55 -24.98
N ILE A 34 -42.47 6.91 -24.23
CA ILE A 34 -41.37 7.57 -23.56
C ILE A 34 -40.52 8.18 -24.67
N LYS A 35 -40.91 9.36 -25.12
CA LYS A 35 -40.00 10.28 -25.78
C LYS A 35 -38.92 10.51 -24.75
N LYS A 36 -37.75 9.90 -24.94
CA LYS A 36 -36.54 10.29 -24.23
C LYS A 36 -36.40 11.78 -24.51
N SER A 37 -36.85 12.61 -23.57
CA SER A 37 -36.42 13.99 -23.52
C SER A 37 -34.91 13.87 -23.37
N THR A 38 -34.19 14.20 -24.43
CA THR A 38 -32.78 14.51 -24.31
C THR A 38 -32.75 15.68 -23.35
N LEU A 39 -32.52 15.40 -22.05
CA LEU A 39 -32.29 16.42 -21.04
C LEU A 39 -31.26 17.35 -21.65
N LYS A 40 -31.69 18.57 -21.94
CA LYS A 40 -30.84 19.60 -22.52
C LYS A 40 -29.97 20.05 -21.36
N ILE A 41 -28.96 19.25 -21.04
CA ILE A 41 -28.05 19.51 -19.92
C ILE A 41 -27.41 20.85 -20.22
N ASN A 42 -27.47 21.74 -19.24
CA ASN A 42 -26.88 23.06 -19.36
C ASN A 42 -25.36 22.86 -19.59
N PRO A 43 -24.77 23.43 -20.65
CA PRO A 43 -23.35 23.25 -20.93
C PRO A 43 -22.45 23.72 -19.77
N VAL A 44 -22.94 24.66 -18.95
CA VAL A 44 -22.23 25.09 -17.73
C VAL A 44 -22.24 23.99 -16.67
N GLU A 45 -23.37 23.32 -16.46
CA GLU A 45 -23.48 22.20 -15.50
C GLU A 45 -22.61 21.01 -15.92
N GLU A 46 -22.58 20.69 -17.21
CA GLU A 46 -21.70 19.64 -17.76
C GLU A 46 -20.22 19.99 -17.52
N HIS A 47 -19.83 21.25 -17.76
CA HIS A 47 -18.47 21.70 -17.53
C HIS A 47 -18.07 21.61 -16.05
N LEU A 48 -18.95 22.03 -15.14
CA LEU A 48 -18.71 21.95 -13.69
C LEU A 48 -18.61 20.51 -13.20
N LEU A 49 -19.49 19.62 -13.67
CA LEU A 49 -19.44 18.18 -13.35
C LEU A 49 -18.13 17.56 -13.84
N LYS A 50 -17.68 17.92 -15.04
CA LYS A 50 -16.41 17.45 -15.59
C LYS A 50 -15.21 17.93 -14.78
N GLN A 51 -15.22 19.20 -14.35
CA GLN A 51 -14.18 19.74 -13.47
C GLN A 51 -14.16 19.02 -12.13
N LEU A 52 -15.33 18.83 -11.51
CA LEU A 52 -15.46 18.13 -10.24
C LEU A 52 -14.95 16.69 -10.36
N HIS A 53 -15.32 15.98 -11.41
CA HIS A 53 -14.86 14.61 -11.62
C HIS A 53 -13.35 14.55 -11.86
N CYS A 54 -12.79 15.50 -12.61
CA CYS A 54 -11.34 15.60 -12.80
C CYS A 54 -10.59 15.80 -11.48
N VAL A 55 -11.07 16.74 -10.65
CA VAL A 55 -10.47 17.01 -9.33
C VAL A 55 -10.61 15.81 -8.41
N HIS A 56 -11.77 15.17 -8.39
CA HIS A 56 -12.01 13.98 -7.58
C HIS A 56 -11.06 12.83 -7.95
N ASN A 57 -10.87 12.59 -9.25
CA ASN A 57 -9.96 11.56 -9.75
C ASN A 57 -8.49 11.86 -9.40
N GLN A 58 -8.09 13.14 -9.46
CA GLN A 58 -6.75 13.56 -9.00
C GLN A 58 -6.55 13.32 -7.51
N ILE A 59 -7.58 13.59 -6.68
CA ILE A 59 -7.54 13.33 -5.24
C ILE A 59 -7.42 11.84 -4.96
N GLU A 60 -8.19 10.99 -5.63
CA GLU A 60 -8.08 9.53 -5.47
C GLU A 60 -6.70 9.02 -5.89
N GLN A 61 -6.18 9.49 -7.02
CA GLN A 61 -4.85 9.12 -7.47
C GLN A 61 -3.77 9.54 -6.46
N ALA A 62 -3.87 10.75 -5.91
CA ALA A 62 -2.95 11.23 -4.88
C ALA A 62 -3.01 10.36 -3.62
N LYS A 63 -4.21 9.97 -3.17
CA LYS A 63 -4.38 9.06 -2.01
C LYS A 63 -3.72 7.70 -2.24
N ASN A 64 -3.95 7.08 -3.40
CA ASN A 64 -3.34 5.78 -3.74
C ASN A 64 -1.81 5.88 -3.78
N ASN A 65 -1.28 7.00 -4.29
CA ASN A 65 0.17 7.22 -4.30
C ASN A 65 0.74 7.37 -2.88
N ILE A 66 0.03 8.06 -1.98
CA ILE A 66 0.43 8.20 -0.58
C ILE A 66 0.50 6.82 0.08
N GLU A 67 -0.55 6.00 -0.07
CA GLU A 67 -0.61 4.65 0.50
C GLU A 67 0.54 3.77 -0.02
N LEU A 68 0.85 3.85 -1.32
CA LEU A 68 1.97 3.11 -1.90
C LEU A 68 3.32 3.57 -1.32
N ILE A 69 3.52 4.88 -1.19
CA ILE A 69 4.75 5.43 -0.60
C ILE A 69 4.87 4.98 0.84
N GLU A 70 3.80 5.05 1.64
CA GLU A 70 3.79 4.58 3.02
C GLU A 70 4.22 3.11 3.13
N ALA A 71 3.62 2.22 2.33
CA ALA A 71 3.98 0.81 2.31
C ALA A 71 5.44 0.56 1.91
N VAL A 72 5.95 1.29 0.91
CA VAL A 72 7.36 1.19 0.51
C VAL A 72 8.29 1.74 1.59
N THR A 73 7.92 2.81 2.27
CA THR A 73 8.73 3.37 3.37
C THR A 73 8.76 2.43 4.58
N GLU A 74 7.65 1.81 4.93
CA GLU A 74 7.56 0.83 6.03
C GLU A 74 8.45 -0.38 5.74
N THR A 75 8.31 -0.98 4.57
CA THR A 75 9.15 -2.13 4.16
C THR A 75 10.64 -1.77 4.08
N THR A 76 10.98 -0.55 3.66
CA THR A 76 12.37 -0.07 3.68
C THR A 76 12.89 0.07 5.11
N LEU A 77 12.09 0.63 6.01
CA LEU A 77 12.43 0.81 7.41
C LEU A 77 12.63 -0.54 8.11
N ASP A 78 11.76 -1.51 7.85
CA ASP A 78 11.88 -2.88 8.37
C ASP A 78 13.18 -3.54 7.89
N ASN A 79 13.49 -3.42 6.60
CA ASN A 79 14.73 -3.96 6.03
C ASN A 79 15.97 -3.29 6.64
N LEU A 80 15.97 -1.98 6.80
CA LEU A 80 17.07 -1.25 7.43
C LEU A 80 17.22 -1.59 8.92
N THR A 81 16.11 -1.79 9.63
CA THR A 81 16.10 -2.20 11.04
C THR A 81 16.62 -3.62 11.21
N ALA A 82 16.23 -4.53 10.32
CA ALA A 82 16.80 -5.86 10.26
C ALA A 82 18.32 -5.77 10.00
N GLN A 83 18.74 -5.05 8.97
CA GLN A 83 20.16 -4.91 8.64
C GLN A 83 20.99 -4.28 9.77
N SER A 84 20.48 -3.25 10.46
CA SER A 84 21.16 -2.62 11.59
C SER A 84 21.26 -3.56 12.80
N SER A 85 20.24 -4.40 13.04
CA SER A 85 20.29 -5.42 14.09
C SER A 85 21.32 -6.52 13.83
N TYR A 86 21.66 -6.77 12.56
CA TYR A 86 22.64 -7.78 12.14
C TYR A 86 24.04 -7.22 11.87
N ARG A 87 24.20 -5.90 11.76
CA ARG A 87 25.50 -5.27 11.55
C ARG A 87 26.15 -5.06 12.91
N GLU A 88 27.13 -5.91 13.23
CA GLU A 88 28.09 -5.65 14.32
C GLU A 88 28.62 -4.22 14.18
N ASP A 89 28.75 -3.52 15.32
CA ASP A 89 29.45 -2.24 15.40
C ASP A 89 30.77 -2.36 14.62
N VAL A 90 30.96 -1.50 13.62
CA VAL A 90 32.17 -1.45 12.80
C VAL A 90 33.37 -0.90 13.61
N SER A 91 33.30 -0.94 14.95
CA SER A 91 34.36 -0.58 15.88
C SER A 91 35.38 -1.73 16.07
N SER A 92 35.74 -2.38 14.99
CA SER A 92 36.92 -3.24 14.98
C SER A 92 37.62 -3.15 13.64
N GLU A 93 38.15 -1.96 13.36
CA GLU A 93 39.47 -1.85 12.73
C GLU A 93 40.46 -2.62 13.63
N SER A 94 40.52 -3.93 13.45
CA SER A 94 41.62 -4.73 13.94
C SER A 94 42.26 -5.33 12.70
N ASP A 95 43.14 -4.53 12.10
CA ASP A 95 44.21 -5.00 11.21
C ASP A 95 45.04 -6.02 11.99
N ASN A 96 44.57 -7.26 12.02
CA ASN A 96 45.21 -8.35 12.73
C ASN A 96 45.44 -9.50 11.75
N ASP A 97 46.12 -9.16 10.65
CA ASP A 97 46.86 -10.14 9.87
C ASP A 97 47.98 -10.69 10.77
N LEU A 98 47.62 -11.66 11.61
CA LEU A 98 48.57 -12.40 12.43
C LEU A 98 49.37 -13.31 11.50
N TYR A 99 50.68 -13.12 11.42
CA TYR A 99 51.58 -14.06 10.78
C TYR A 99 52.15 -15.02 11.84
N SER A 100 52.29 -16.29 11.49
CA SER A 100 53.05 -17.28 12.26
C SER A 100 54.51 -16.83 12.40
N SER A 101 55.26 -17.38 13.37
CA SER A 101 56.71 -17.12 13.49
C SER A 101 57.52 -17.54 12.25
N THR A 102 56.90 -18.32 11.35
CA THR A 102 57.44 -18.72 10.05
C THR A 102 57.01 -17.82 8.88
N GLY A 103 56.18 -16.79 9.13
CA GLY A 103 55.70 -15.85 8.10
C GLY A 103 54.44 -16.27 7.34
N GLU A 104 53.75 -17.32 7.76
CA GLU A 104 52.48 -17.77 7.15
C GLU A 104 51.27 -17.05 7.76
N LEU A 105 50.27 -16.71 6.94
CA LEU A 105 49.10 -15.95 7.37
C LEU A 105 48.18 -16.84 8.23
N TYR A 106 48.01 -16.44 9.50
CA TYR A 106 47.25 -17.18 10.50
C TYR A 106 45.79 -16.70 10.53
N ILE A 107 44.94 -17.37 9.73
CA ILE A 107 43.50 -17.10 9.72
C ILE A 107 42.90 -17.66 11.02
N LYS A 108 42.59 -16.78 11.98
CA LYS A 108 41.79 -17.16 13.15
C LYS A 108 40.36 -17.43 12.69
N GLU A 109 39.99 -18.71 12.60
CA GLU A 109 38.59 -19.09 12.49
C GLU A 109 37.84 -18.60 13.74
N LYS A 110 37.01 -17.56 13.57
CA LYS A 110 36.12 -17.08 14.62
C LYS A 110 35.13 -18.20 14.95
N LYS A 111 35.40 -18.94 16.03
CA LYS A 111 34.45 -19.90 16.60
C LYS A 111 33.28 -19.13 17.20
N ASN A 112 32.30 -18.80 16.36
CA ASN A 112 31.08 -18.17 16.78
C ASN A 112 30.27 -19.18 17.62
N LYS A 113 30.33 -19.00 18.95
CA LYS A 113 29.74 -19.90 19.95
C LYS A 113 28.20 -19.96 19.89
N PHE A 114 27.55 -19.07 19.13
CA PHE A 114 26.09 -19.00 19.03
C PHE A 114 25.49 -19.88 17.92
N TYR A 115 26.28 -20.41 16.98
CA TYR A 115 25.77 -21.38 16.00
C TYR A 115 25.45 -22.76 16.58
N LYS A 116 25.83 -23.05 17.84
CA LYS A 116 25.54 -24.33 18.49
C LYS A 116 24.05 -24.65 18.65
N LYS A 117 23.13 -23.71 18.39
CA LYS A 117 21.68 -23.94 18.51
C LYS A 117 20.89 -23.83 17.20
N ARG A 118 21.52 -23.48 16.08
CA ARG A 118 20.84 -23.50 14.77
C ARG A 118 21.42 -24.64 13.94
N ARG A 119 20.57 -25.60 13.58
CA ARG A 119 20.90 -26.67 12.65
C ARG A 119 21.47 -26.02 11.40
N VAL A 120 22.78 -26.19 11.17
CA VAL A 120 23.44 -25.65 9.99
C VAL A 120 22.99 -26.54 8.84
N LEU A 121 22.27 -25.92 7.92
CA LEU A 121 21.87 -26.53 6.67
C LEU A 121 23.03 -26.33 5.69
N LEU A 122 23.74 -27.40 5.35
CA LEU A 122 24.82 -27.36 4.38
C LEU A 122 24.21 -27.43 2.98
N VAL A 123 24.47 -26.40 2.17
CA VAL A 123 24.10 -26.43 0.75
C VAL A 123 25.06 -27.37 0.04
N GLN A 124 24.56 -28.50 -0.45
CA GLN A 124 25.35 -29.46 -1.20
C GLN A 124 25.41 -29.10 -2.68
N ASP A 125 24.29 -28.66 -3.23
CA ASP A 125 24.19 -28.39 -4.66
C ASP A 125 23.21 -27.24 -4.94
N LEU A 126 23.51 -26.48 -5.98
CA LEU A 126 22.75 -25.34 -6.46
C LEU A 126 22.57 -25.50 -7.96
N TRP A 127 21.31 -25.57 -8.40
CA TRP A 127 20.99 -25.55 -9.82
C TRP A 127 20.00 -24.44 -10.12
N GLN A 128 20.12 -23.87 -11.32
CA GLN A 128 19.18 -22.87 -11.81
C GLN A 128 18.66 -23.26 -13.20
N ARG A 129 17.41 -22.94 -13.47
CA ARG A 129 16.79 -23.14 -14.78
C ARG A 129 15.79 -22.05 -15.08
N VAL A 130 15.75 -21.61 -16.34
CA VAL A 130 14.68 -20.74 -16.84
C VAL A 130 13.58 -21.61 -17.43
N PHE A 131 12.35 -21.41 -16.97
CA PHE A 131 11.15 -22.04 -17.52
C PHE A 131 10.05 -21.00 -17.65
N ASP A 132 9.49 -20.86 -18.86
CA ASP A 132 8.42 -19.90 -19.16
C ASP A 132 8.74 -18.45 -18.70
N ASN A 133 9.90 -17.95 -19.10
CA ASN A 133 10.44 -16.63 -18.70
C ASN A 133 10.58 -16.40 -17.18
N LYS A 134 10.52 -17.46 -16.36
CA LYS A 134 10.73 -17.40 -14.92
C LYS A 134 12.03 -18.09 -14.54
N TRP A 135 12.75 -17.49 -13.60
CA TRP A 135 13.94 -18.09 -13.00
C TRP A 135 13.51 -19.04 -11.87
N ILE A 136 13.96 -20.29 -11.96
CA ILE A 136 13.80 -21.30 -10.93
C ILE A 136 15.18 -21.60 -10.37
N ILE A 137 15.32 -21.49 -9.05
CA ILE A 137 16.55 -21.82 -8.32
C ILE A 137 16.22 -22.98 -7.39
N GLY A 138 16.92 -24.09 -7.57
CA GLY A 138 16.84 -25.26 -6.70
C GLY A 138 18.07 -25.34 -5.81
N LEU A 139 17.84 -25.56 -4.53
CA LEU A 139 18.87 -25.76 -3.51
C LEU A 139 18.72 -27.17 -2.94
N LEU A 140 19.75 -27.99 -3.08
CA LEU A 140 19.86 -29.25 -2.35
C LEU A 140 20.57 -28.97 -1.03
N VAL A 141 19.89 -29.30 0.06
CA VAL A 141 20.34 -28.95 1.41
C VAL A 141 20.36 -30.19 2.28
N GLU A 142 21.49 -30.43 2.95
CA GLU A 142 21.64 -31.49 3.93
C GLU A 142 21.58 -30.91 5.35
N SER A 143 20.79 -31.57 6.21
CA SER A 143 20.76 -31.24 7.63
C SER A 143 21.83 -32.02 8.36
N THR A 144 22.88 -31.35 8.82
CA THR A 144 23.83 -31.98 9.75
C THR A 144 23.21 -32.02 11.15
N THR A 145 22.41 -33.05 11.43
CA THR A 145 22.05 -33.39 12.82
C THR A 145 23.17 -34.24 13.40
N SER A 146 24.02 -33.63 14.22
CA SER A 146 24.93 -34.36 15.11
C SER A 146 24.86 -33.79 16.51
#